data_AF-A0A3A9F004-F1
#
_entry.id   AF-A0A3A9F004-F1
#
_cell.length_a   1.000
_cell.length_b   1.000
_cell.length_c   1.000
_cell.angle_alpha   90.00
_cell.angle_beta   90.00
_cell.angle_gamma   90.00
#
_symmetry.space_group_name_H-M   'P 1'
#
loop_
_entity.id
_entity.type
_entity.pdbx_description
1 polymer ?
#
loop_
_entity_poly.entity_id
_entity_poly.type
_entity_poly.pdbx_seq_one_letter_code
_entity_poly.pdbx_strand_id
1 'polypeptide(L)'
;MDRFVIALTRTCGSGATPIGKMLADDLGIDFYDRNLLKLASEDSGINEALFAQADETVKNSLLYRVSKKVYNGELIPPESDDFTSNQNLFNYQAKVLKEL
;
A
#
# COMPACT_ATOMS: atom_id res chain seq x y z
N MET A 1 6.24 -21.71 12.84
CA MET A 1 6.77 -20.96 11.68
C MET A 1 6.67 -19.49 12.02
N ASP A 2 7.77 -18.76 11.85
CA ASP A 2 7.76 -17.31 12.01
C ASP A 2 6.99 -16.68 10.86
N ARG A 3 6.20 -15.64 11.16
CA ARG A 3 5.49 -14.86 10.14
C ARG A 3 6.51 -14.01 9.39
N PHE A 4 6.54 -14.10 8.06
CA PHE A 4 7.43 -13.32 7.21
C PHE A 4 6.65 -12.60 6.12
N VAL A 5 7.25 -11.52 5.59
CA VAL A 5 6.70 -10.71 4.48
C VAL A 5 7.84 -10.41 3.51
N ILE A 6 7.56 -10.50 2.21
CA ILE A 6 8.52 -10.13 1.15
C ILE A 6 8.02 -8.87 0.46
N ALA A 7 8.81 -7.80 0.53
CA ALA A 7 8.53 -6.56 -0.21
C ALA A 7 9.39 -6.51 -1.48
N LEU A 8 8.75 -6.52 -2.64
CA LEU A 8 9.42 -6.47 -3.95
C LEU A 8 9.39 -5.05 -4.53
N THR A 9 10.57 -4.44 -4.69
CA THR A 9 10.73 -3.17 -5.42
C THR A 9 11.28 -3.44 -6.82
N ARG A 10 10.87 -2.62 -7.80
CA ARG A 10 11.15 -2.92 -9.22
C ARG A 10 11.19 -1.69 -10.11
N THR A 11 12.01 -1.77 -11.16
CA THR A 11 11.97 -0.85 -12.32
C THR A 11 10.93 -1.31 -13.35
N CYS A 12 10.43 -0.39 -14.17
CA CYS A 12 9.52 -0.73 -15.27
C CYS A 12 10.19 -1.71 -16.24
N GLY A 13 9.44 -2.70 -16.74
CA GLY A 13 9.94 -3.70 -17.69
C GLY A 13 10.78 -4.84 -17.10
N SER A 14 11.02 -4.86 -15.79
CA SER A 14 11.83 -5.90 -15.11
C SER A 14 11.18 -7.29 -15.02
N GLY A 15 9.89 -7.42 -15.34
CA GLY A 15 9.17 -8.68 -15.16
C GLY A 15 8.93 -9.05 -13.68
N ALA A 16 8.95 -8.08 -12.76
CA ALA A 16 8.77 -8.35 -11.33
C ALA A 16 7.43 -9.03 -10.98
N THR A 17 6.35 -8.72 -11.71
CA THR A 17 5.03 -9.33 -11.46
C THR A 17 5.01 -10.84 -11.71
N PRO A 18 5.42 -11.36 -12.89
CA PRO A 18 5.49 -12.81 -13.09
C PRO A 18 6.48 -13.49 -12.14
N ILE A 19 7.65 -12.90 -11.87
CA ILE A 19 8.62 -13.44 -10.91
C ILE A 19 8.02 -13.53 -9.50
N GLY A 20 7.32 -12.49 -9.06
CA GLY A 20 6.68 -12.46 -7.75
C GLY A 20 5.57 -13.50 -7.59
N LYS A 21 4.79 -13.75 -8.65
CA LYS A 21 3.78 -14.82 -8.66
C LYS A 21 4.42 -16.21 -8.54
N MET A 22 5.46 -16.49 -9.32
CA MET A 22 6.19 -17.76 -9.24
C MET A 22 6.78 -17.97 -7.83
N LEU A 23 7.38 -16.94 -7.25
CA LEU A 23 7.92 -17.00 -5.89
C LEU A 23 6.83 -17.26 -4.85
N ALA A 24 5.65 -16.65 -5.01
CA ALA A 24 4.53 -16.84 -4.10
C ALA A 24 3.97 -18.27 -4.19
N ASP A 25 3.82 -18.80 -5.41
CA ASP A 25 3.41 -20.19 -5.66
C ASP A 25 4.41 -21.18 -5.04
N ASP A 26 5.72 -20.96 -5.24
CA ASP A 26 6.79 -21.81 -4.70
C ASP A 26 6.83 -21.82 -3.17
N LEU A 27 6.48 -20.70 -2.53
CA LEU A 27 6.47 -20.54 -1.07
C LEU A 27 5.10 -20.85 -0.44
N GLY A 28 4.05 -21.02 -1.25
CA GLY A 28 2.67 -21.21 -0.78
C GLY A 28 2.15 -20.00 0.02
N ILE A 29 2.49 -18.79 -0.41
CA ILE A 29 2.06 -17.52 0.21
C ILE A 29 1.23 -16.68 -0.77
N ASP A 30 0.43 -15.75 -0.26
CA ASP A 30 -0.34 -14.84 -1.12
C ASP A 30 0.56 -13.79 -1.79
N PHE A 31 0.20 -13.43 -3.03
CA PHE A 31 0.84 -12.37 -3.79
C PHE A 31 -0.11 -11.20 -3.97
N TYR A 32 0.26 -10.05 -3.41
CA TYR A 32 -0.50 -8.81 -3.55
C TYR A 32 0.21 -7.85 -4.51
N ASP A 33 -0.52 -7.31 -5.48
CA ASP A 33 0.00 -6.36 -6.47
C ASP A 33 -0.73 -5.01 -6.43
N ARG A 34 -0.55 -4.20 -7.48
CA ARG A 34 -1.17 -2.88 -7.62
C ARG A 34 -2.70 -2.91 -7.59
N ASN A 35 -3.36 -4.06 -7.74
CA ASN A 35 -4.81 -4.15 -7.50
C ASN A 35 -5.20 -3.75 -6.07
N LEU A 36 -4.28 -3.77 -5.09
CA LEU A 36 -4.53 -3.19 -3.77
C LEU A 36 -4.94 -1.71 -3.83
N LEU A 37 -4.38 -0.93 -4.77
CA LEU A 37 -4.74 0.48 -4.94
C LEU A 37 -6.18 0.63 -5.41
N LYS A 38 -6.59 -0.24 -6.33
CA LYS A 38 -7.96 -0.30 -6.83
C LYS A 38 -8.94 -0.71 -5.73
N LEU A 39 -8.63 -1.76 -4.97
CA LEU A 39 -9.46 -2.19 -3.85
C LEU A 39 -9.58 -1.10 -2.78
N ALA A 40 -8.49 -0.40 -2.46
CA ALA A 40 -8.52 0.75 -1.55
C ALA A 40 -9.37 1.91 -2.08
N SER A 41 -9.32 2.17 -3.39
CA SER A 41 -10.18 3.16 -4.06
C SER A 41 -11.66 2.79 -3.99
N GLU A 42 -12.00 1.52 -4.23
CA GLU A 42 -13.38 1.02 -4.15
C GLU A 42 -13.93 1.06 -2.71
N ASP A 43 -13.11 0.74 -1.70
CA ASP A 43 -13.50 0.81 -0.29
C ASP A 43 -13.65 2.26 0.21
N SER A 44 -12.73 3.15 -0.16
CA SER A 44 -12.69 4.52 0.38
C SER A 44 -13.51 5.53 -0.43
N GLY A 45 -13.87 5.21 -1.68
CA GLY A 45 -14.45 6.16 -2.64
C GLY A 45 -13.46 7.24 -3.11
N ILE A 46 -12.17 7.13 -2.79
CA ILE A 46 -11.13 8.07 -3.24
C ILE A 46 -10.64 7.62 -4.61
N ASN A 47 -10.32 8.57 -5.50
CA ASN A 47 -9.81 8.27 -6.83
C ASN A 47 -8.49 7.48 -6.79
N GLU A 48 -8.42 6.36 -7.50
CA GLU A 48 -7.23 5.49 -7.62
C GLU A 48 -5.94 6.26 -7.97
N ALA A 49 -6.03 7.31 -8.78
CA ALA A 49 -4.87 8.12 -9.18
C ALA A 49 -4.19 8.81 -7.99
N LEU A 50 -4.94 9.16 -6.93
CA LEU A 50 -4.36 9.74 -5.72
C LEU A 50 -3.50 8.71 -4.97
N PHE A 51 -3.93 7.45 -4.92
CA PHE A 51 -3.14 6.36 -4.34
C PHE A 51 -1.87 6.11 -5.15
N ALA A 52 -1.99 6.03 -6.48
CA ALA A 52 -0.83 5.84 -7.36
C ALA A 52 0.19 6.98 -7.22
N GLN A 53 -0.27 8.24 -7.20
CA GLN A 53 0.60 9.39 -7.00
C GLN A 53 1.30 9.38 -5.64
N ALA A 54 0.57 9.01 -4.58
CA ALA A 54 1.14 8.93 -3.23
C ALA A 54 2.23 7.84 -3.12
N ASP A 55 2.06 6.71 -3.82
CA ASP A 55 3.02 5.59 -3.82
C ASP A 55 4.29 5.91 -4.64
N GLU A 56 4.15 6.71 -5.71
CA GLU A 56 5.29 7.14 -6.54
C GLU A 56 6.08 8.32 -5.93
N THR A 57 5.46 9.11 -5.05
CA THR A 57 6.07 10.33 -4.50
C THR A 57 6.90 10.05 -3.24
N VAL A 58 8.21 9.82 -3.41
CA VAL A 58 9.14 9.75 -2.27
C VAL A 58 9.37 11.15 -1.69
N LYS A 59 8.77 11.47 -0.55
CA LYS A 59 9.09 12.71 0.18
C LYS A 59 10.45 12.57 0.87
N ASN A 60 11.50 13.06 0.21
CA ASN A 60 12.90 13.03 0.66
C ASN A 60 13.23 13.91 1.89
N SER A 61 12.26 14.27 2.74
CA SER A 61 12.56 15.11 3.90
C SER A 61 13.08 14.26 5.08
N LEU A 62 14.19 14.69 5.67
CA LEU A 62 14.84 14.02 6.81
C LEU A 62 13.88 13.87 8.02
N LEU A 63 12.93 14.79 8.18
CA LEU A 63 11.92 14.77 9.24
C LEU A 63 10.93 13.60 9.09
N TYR A 64 10.61 13.19 7.86
CA TYR A 64 9.68 12.09 7.58
C TYR A 64 10.21 10.73 8.09
N ARG A 65 11.54 10.57 8.18
CA ARG A 65 12.17 9.36 8.73
C ARG A 65 11.96 9.18 10.23
N VAL A 66 11.73 10.26 10.97
CA VAL A 66 11.58 10.25 12.44
C VAL A 66 10.12 10.04 12.84
N SER A 67 9.18 10.57 12.05
CA SER A 67 7.74 10.37 12.23
C SER A 67 7.26 9.06 11.58
N LYS A 68 7.77 7.92 12.04
CA LYS A 68 7.13 6.62 11.74
C LYS A 68 5.88 6.50 12.62
N LYS A 69 4.76 7.03 12.16
CA LYS A 69 3.47 6.78 12.81
C LYS A 69 3.11 5.31 12.55
N VAL A 70 2.99 4.51 13.61
CA VAL A 70 2.52 3.13 13.49
C VAL A 70 1.03 3.18 13.17
N TYR A 71 0.59 2.41 12.17
CA TYR A 71 -0.82 2.29 11.84
C TYR A 71 -1.56 1.49 12.92
N ASN A 72 -2.53 2.14 13.55
CA ASN A 72 -3.33 1.56 14.64
C ASN A 72 -4.77 1.19 14.22
N GLY A 73 -5.13 1.31 12.93
CA GLY A 73 -6.49 1.03 12.45
C GLY A 73 -7.40 2.25 12.28
N GLU A 74 -6.91 3.45 12.59
CA GLU A 74 -7.68 4.70 12.46
C GLU A 74 -7.85 5.09 11.00
N LEU A 75 -9.09 5.33 10.56
CA LEU A 75 -9.41 5.98 9.29
C LEU A 75 -9.83 7.42 9.55
N ILE A 76 -9.37 8.33 8.71
CA ILE A 76 -9.83 9.72 8.69
C ILE A 76 -11.13 9.74 7.86
N PRO A 77 -12.23 10.31 8.38
CA PRO A 77 -13.52 10.26 7.72
C PRO A 77 -13.67 11.35 6.64
N PRO A 78 -14.63 11.22 5.70
CA PRO A 78 -14.79 12.13 4.56
C PRO A 78 -15.02 13.60 4.91
N GLU A 79 -15.57 13.89 6.10
CA GLU A 79 -15.79 15.26 6.58
C GLU A 79 -14.51 16.00 7.00
N SER A 80 -13.38 15.31 7.11
CA SER A 80 -12.11 15.90 7.48
C SER A 80 -11.34 16.40 6.26
N ASP A 81 -10.71 17.56 6.38
CA ASP A 81 -9.77 18.08 5.37
C ASP A 81 -8.60 17.12 5.08
N ASP A 82 -8.28 16.23 6.03
CA ASP A 82 -7.21 15.24 5.90
C ASP A 82 -7.67 13.91 5.26
N PHE A 83 -8.92 13.82 4.76
CA PHE A 83 -9.48 12.61 4.19
C PHE A 83 -8.63 12.03 3.04
N THR A 84 -8.09 12.88 2.16
CA THR A 84 -7.23 12.44 1.05
C THR A 84 -5.73 12.59 1.35
N SER A 85 -5.35 12.73 2.63
CA SER A 85 -3.95 12.83 3.03
C SER A 85 -3.20 11.52 2.76
N ASN A 86 -1.90 11.59 2.48
CA ASN A 86 -1.06 10.39 2.28
C ASN A 86 -1.14 9.39 3.44
N GLN A 87 -1.34 9.89 4.67
CA GLN A 87 -1.54 9.03 5.83
C GLN A 87 -2.83 8.22 5.71
N ASN A 88 -3.94 8.87 5.31
CA ASN A 88 -5.21 8.17 5.17
C ASN A 88 -5.22 7.23 3.97
N LEU A 89 -4.57 7.60 2.86
CA LEU A 89 -4.36 6.71 1.71
C LEU A 89 -3.64 5.43 2.13
N PHE A 90 -2.56 5.56 2.92
CA PHE A 90 -1.86 4.42 3.51
C PHE A 90 -2.77 3.60 4.45
N ASN A 91 -3.59 4.27 5.27
CA ASN A 91 -4.49 3.59 6.19
C ASN A 91 -5.54 2.73 5.47
N TYR A 92 -6.10 3.21 4.35
CA TYR A 92 -7.03 2.44 3.52
C TYR A 92 -6.35 1.25 2.84
N GLN A 93 -5.13 1.44 2.30
CA GLN A 93 -4.34 0.32 1.76
C GLN A 93 -4.07 -0.75 2.83
N ALA A 94 -3.71 -0.33 4.05
CA ALA A 94 -3.45 -1.24 5.17
C ALA A 94 -4.72 -1.93 5.69
N LYS A 95 -5.88 -1.26 5.65
CA LYS A 95 -7.18 -1.88 5.97
C LYS A 95 -7.50 -2.99 4.98
N VAL A 96 -7.51 -2.68 3.68
CA VAL A 96 -7.84 -3.65 2.63
C VAL A 96 -6.90 -4.86 2.67
N LEU A 97 -5.60 -4.64 2.85
CA LEU A 97 -4.64 -5.74 2.96
C LEU A 97 -4.91 -6.68 4.16
N LYS A 98 -5.52 -6.19 5.24
CA LYS A 98 -5.87 -7.01 6.41
C LYS A 98 -7.20 -7.77 6.24
N GLU A 99 -8.02 -7.37 5.28
CA GLU A 99 -9.33 -7.96 5.02
C GLU A 99 -9.29 -9.05 3.93
N LEU A 100 -8.15 -9.18 3.23
CA LEU A 100 -7.83 -10.28 2.32
C LEU A 100 -7.30 -11.49 3.10
#